data_AF-A0A2M6YKA2-F1
#
_entry.id   AF-A0A2M6YKA2-F1
#
_cell.length_a   1.000
_cell.length_b   1.000
_cell.length_c   1.000
_cell.angle_alpha   90.00
_cell.angle_beta   90.00
_cell.angle_gamma   90.00
#
_symmetry.space_group_name_H-M   'P 1'
#
loop_
_entity.id
_entity.type
_entity.pdbx_description
1 polymer ?
#
loop_
_entity_poly.entity_id
_entity_poly.type
_entity_poly.pdbx_seq_one_letter_code
_entity_poly.pdbx_strand_id
1 'polypeptide(L)' 'MNRDAEHSCQVVVTDEDIYQAMKEIPGYLDITVGDFREVYQVAFRNALERLREVIP' A
#
# COMPACT_ATOMS: atom_id res chain seq x y z
N MET A 1 -8.59 -31.87 3.11
CA MET A 1 -7.73 -31.23 2.09
C MET A 1 -7.79 -29.74 2.34
N ASN A 2 -6.77 -29.19 3.00
CA ASN A 2 -6.72 -27.80 3.44
C ASN A 2 -6.17 -26.97 2.27
N ARG A 3 -7.05 -26.35 1.47
CA ARG A 3 -6.63 -25.43 0.41
C ARG A 3 -6.18 -24.14 1.07
N ASP A 4 -4.88 -23.90 0.95
CA ASP A 4 -4.29 -22.59 0.72
C ASP A 4 -4.63 -21.54 1.80
N ALA A 5 -3.82 -21.56 2.86
CA ALA A 5 -3.64 -20.40 3.71
C ALA A 5 -3.18 -19.23 2.81
N GLU A 6 -4.12 -18.36 2.47
CA GLU A 6 -3.86 -17.11 1.77
C GLU A 6 -2.73 -16.39 2.49
N HIS A 7 -1.54 -16.36 1.88
CA HIS A 7 -0.45 -15.53 2.38
C HIS A 7 -0.83 -14.08 2.13
N SER A 8 -1.50 -13.47 3.12
CA SER A 8 -1.61 -12.02 3.20
C SER A 8 -0.20 -11.49 3.46
N CYS A 9 0.56 -11.20 2.40
CA CYS A 9 1.75 -10.36 2.50
C CYS A 9 1.29 -8.95 2.87
N GLN A 10 1.01 -8.72 4.15
CA GLN A 10 0.83 -7.38 4.68
C GLN A 10 2.21 -6.72 4.68
N VAL A 11 2.43 -5.87 3.69
CA VAL A 11 3.56 -4.94 3.71
C VAL A 11 3.27 -3.92 4.81
N VAL A 12 4.02 -3.99 5.90
CA VAL A 12 3.92 -3.02 6.99
C VAL A 12 4.66 -1.75 6.53
N VAL A 13 3.90 -0.66 6.35
CA VAL A 13 4.45 0.66 5.99
C VAL A 13 4.53 1.51 7.26
N THR A 14 5.76 1.84 7.67
CA THR A 14 6.02 2.63 8.88
C THR A 14 5.86 4.13 8.62
N ASP A 15 5.76 4.92 9.69
CA ASP A 15 5.75 6.38 9.56
C ASP A 15 7.04 6.93 8.92
N GLU A 16 8.19 6.28 9.16
CA GLU A 16 9.47 6.69 8.58
C GLU A 16 9.50 6.46 7.06
N ASP A 17 9.00 5.32 6.60
CA ASP A 17 8.89 5.03 5.16
C ASP A 17 8.04 6.11 4.45
N ILE A 18 6.92 6.49 5.08
CA ILE A 18 6.03 7.54 4.57
C ILE A 18 6.73 8.89 4.59
N TYR A 19 7.41 9.23 5.69
CA TYR A 19 8.10 10.50 5.83
C TYR A 19 9.22 10.68 4.79
N GLN A 20 9.97 9.62 4.48
CA GLN A 20 10.97 9.66 3.42
C GLN A 20 10.31 9.78 2.04
N ALA A 21 9.24 9.02 1.76
CA ALA A 21 8.50 9.14 0.50
C ALA A 21 7.93 10.55 0.28
N MET A 22 7.40 11.19 1.33
CA MET A 22 6.88 12.57 1.26
C MET A 22 7.97 13.60 0.89
N LYS A 23 9.25 13.35 1.24
CA LYS A 23 10.37 14.21 0.85
C LYS A 23 10.81 14.04 -0.60
N GLU A 24 10.62 12.84 -1.15
CA GLU A 24 11.04 12.51 -2.51
C GLU A 24 10.04 12.99 -3.57
N ILE A 25 8.78 13.23 -3.19
CA ILE A 25 7.74 13.73 -4.09
C ILE A 25 7.82 15.27 -4.17
N PRO A 26 8.19 15.85 -5.33
CA PRO A 26 8.29 17.30 -5.47
C PRO A 26 6.89 17.93 -5.55
N GLY A 27 6.58 18.82 -4.61
CA GLY A 27 5.32 19.58 -4.58
C GLY A 27 4.69 19.63 -3.19
N TYR A 28 3.93 20.68 -2.91
CA TYR A 28 3.20 20.76 -1.65
C TYR A 28 1.94 19.90 -1.73
N LEU A 29 1.95 18.78 -1.02
CA LEU A 29 0.78 17.96 -0.77
C LEU A 29 0.38 18.18 0.70
N ASP A 30 -0.74 18.87 0.93
CA ASP A 30 -1.23 19.17 2.27
C ASP A 30 -1.95 17.94 2.84
N ILE A 31 -1.16 16.98 3.33
CA ILE A 31 -1.66 15.74 3.91
C ILE A 31 -0.83 15.37 5.14
N THR A 32 -1.48 14.69 6.07
CA THR A 32 -0.80 14.07 7.20
C THR A 32 -0.18 12.73 6.80
N VAL A 33 0.72 12.20 7.65
CA VAL A 33 1.25 10.83 7.52
C VAL A 33 0.12 9.79 7.51
N GLY A 34 -0.96 10.03 8.28
CA GLY A 34 -2.14 9.17 8.32
C GLY A 34 -2.87 9.12 6.99
N ASP A 35 -3.10 10.27 6.37
CA ASP A 35 -3.75 10.38 5.05
C ASP A 35 -2.93 9.64 3.98
N PHE A 36 -1.60 9.80 3.98
CA PHE A 36 -0.72 9.09 3.05
C PHE A 36 -0.84 7.57 3.22
N ARG A 37 -0.83 7.08 4.48
CA ARG A 37 -0.98 5.64 4.77
C ARG A 37 -2.28 5.10 4.20
N GLU A 38 -3.38 5.82 4.40
CA GLU A 38 -4.70 5.40 3.91
C GLU A 38 -4.73 5.34 2.38
N VAL A 39 -4.24 6.38 1.71
CA VAL A 39 -4.12 6.42 0.24
C VAL A 39 -3.27 5.26 -0.27
N TYR A 40 -2.11 5.02 0.34
CA TYR A 40 -1.23 3.92 -0.04
C TYR A 40 -1.92 2.56 0.11
N GLN A 41 -2.58 2.31 1.24
CA GLN A 41 -3.29 1.05 1.50
C GLN A 41 -4.41 0.80 0.49
N VAL A 42 -5.19 1.82 0.15
CA VAL A 42 -6.24 1.73 -0.87
C VAL A 42 -5.63 1.43 -2.24
N ALA A 43 -4.61 2.18 -2.66
CA ALA A 43 -3.95 1.98 -3.94
C ALA A 43 -3.32 0.58 -4.06
N PHE A 44 -2.68 0.11 -2.99
CA PHE A 44 -2.07 -1.21 -2.92
C PHE A 44 -3.11 -2.33 -3.01
N ARG A 45 -4.22 -2.24 -2.27
CA ARG A 45 -5.33 -3.19 -2.39
C ARG A 45 -5.86 -3.26 -3.82
N ASN A 46 -6.10 -2.11 -4.45
CA ASN A 46 -6.57 -2.07 -5.84
C ASN A 46 -5.55 -2.71 -6.81
N ALA A 47 -4.24 -2.54 -6.55
CA ALA A 47 -3.19 -3.18 -7.34
C ALA A 47 -3.20 -4.71 -7.17
N LEU A 48 -3.36 -5.19 -5.94
CA LEU A 48 -3.49 -6.63 -5.65
C LEU A 48 -4.74 -7.23 -6.30
N GLU A 49 -5.87 -6.54 -6.25
CA GLU A 49 -7.11 -6.99 -6.93
C GLU A 49 -6.87 -7.15 -8.44
N ARG A 50 -6.27 -6.14 -9.10
CA ARG A 50 -5.89 -6.26 -10.52
C ARG A 50 -4.94 -7.43 -10.80
N LEU A 51 -3.94 -7.66 -9.94
CA LEU A 51 -3.01 -8.77 -10.12
C LEU A 51 -3.70 -10.13 -9.98
N ARG A 52 -4.65 -10.25 -9.04
CA ARG A 52 -5.48 -11.46 -8.89
C ARG A 52 -6.34 -11.75 -10.11
N GLU A 53 -6.84 -10.72 -10.78
CA GLU A 53 -7.61 -10.88 -12.02
C GLU A 53 -6.74 -11.26 -13.23
N VAL A 54 -5.45 -10.87 -13.23
CA VAL A 54 -4.51 -11.13 -14.33
C VAL A 54 -3.90 -12.54 -14.27
N ILE A 55 -3.86 -13.18 -13.10
CA ILE A 55 -3.34 -14.53 -12.92
C ILE A 55 -4.54 -15.53 -12.98
N PRO A 56 -4.63 -16.39 -14.00
CA PRO A 56 -5.75 -17.35 -14.17
C PRO A 56 -5.75 -18.48 -13.14
#